data_AF-A0A643IU28-F1
#
_entry.id   AF-A0A643IU28-F1
#
_cell.length_a   1.000
_cell.length_b   1.000
_cell.length_c   1.000
_cell.angle_alpha   90.00
_cell.angle_beta   90.00
_cell.angle_gamma   90.00
#
_symmetry.space_group_name_H-M   'P 1'
#
loop_
_entity.id
_entity.type
_entity.pdbx_description
1 polymer ?
#
loop_
_entity_poly.entity_id
_entity_poly.type
_entity_poly.pdbx_seq_one_letter_code
_entity_poly.pdbx_strand_id
1 'polypeptide(L)' 'MTHPLRLLWLCSALFVVLGLGFVFFPGPLASLLTSGEPLTPAALTDLRASYGGTSFGIGLLLGYAALRPRYVVL' A
#
# COMPACT_ATOMS: atom_id res chain seq x y z
N MET A 1 -18.76 -14.90 0.57
CA MET A 1 -17.56 -14.34 -0.11
C MET A 1 -16.77 -15.47 -0.71
N THR A 2 -16.51 -15.42 -2.02
CA THR A 2 -15.66 -16.39 -2.74
C THR A 2 -14.19 -16.22 -2.32
N HIS A 3 -13.38 -17.27 -2.47
CA HIS A 3 -11.93 -17.22 -2.21
C HIS A 3 -11.21 -16.04 -2.88
N PRO A 4 -11.42 -15.71 -4.18
CA PRO A 4 -10.76 -14.57 -4.81
C PRO A 4 -11.11 -13.23 -4.15
N LEU A 5 -12.35 -13.03 -3.71
CA LEU A 5 -12.74 -11.78 -3.04
C LEU A 5 -12.05 -11.61 -1.68
N ARG A 6 -11.87 -12.70 -0.91
CA ARG A 6 -11.14 -12.64 0.35
C ARG A 6 -9.68 -12.26 0.13
N LEU A 7 -9.04 -12.85 -0.88
CA LEU A 7 -7.67 -12.52 -1.25
C LEU A 7 -7.55 -11.06 -1.68
N LEU A 8 -8.49 -10.57 -2.48
CA LEU A 8 -8.49 -9.19 -2.95
C LEU A 8 -8.65 -8.18 -1.80
N TRP A 9 -9.55 -8.47 -0.85
CA TRP A 9 -9.68 -7.66 0.36
C TRP A 9 -8.43 -7.69 1.24
N LEU A 10 -7.80 -8.86 1.39
CA LEU A 10 -6.55 -8.98 2.13
C LEU A 10 -5.45 -8.13 1.48
N CYS A 11 -5.25 -8.25 0.17
CA CYS A 11 -4.28 -7.43 -0.56
C CYS A 11 -4.60 -5.94 -0.43
N SER A 12 -5.86 -5.54 -0.60
CA SER A 12 -6.30 -4.16 -0.42
C SER A 12 -5.89 -3.62 0.97
N ALA A 13 -6.20 -4.35 2.03
CA ALA A 13 -5.86 -3.96 3.40
C ALA A 13 -4.34 -3.83 3.60
N LEU A 14 -3.55 -4.79 3.12
CA LEU A 14 -2.09 -4.75 3.23
C LEU A 14 -1.50 -3.53 2.52
N PHE A 15 -1.94 -3.25 1.29
CA PHE A 15 -1.46 -2.10 0.51
C PHE A 15 -1.89 -0.76 1.10
N VAL A 16 -3.12 -0.64 1.61
CA VAL A 16 -3.59 0.58 2.30
C VAL A 16 -2.77 0.82 3.56
N VAL A 17 -2.60 -0.19 4.42
CA VAL A 17 -1.87 -0.06 5.68
C VAL A 17 -0.40 0.30 5.42
N LEU A 18 0.25 -0.40 4.49
CA LEU A 18 1.64 -0.11 4.11
C LEU A 18 1.78 1.29 3.52
N GLY A 19 0.87 1.67 2.62
CA GLY A 19 0.86 2.98 1.98
C GLY A 19 0.71 4.11 2.99
N LEU A 20 -0.27 4.02 3.90
CA LEU A 20 -0.42 4.98 4.99
C LEU A 20 0.81 5.01 5.91
N GLY A 21 1.39 3.85 6.19
CA GLY A 21 2.66 3.75 6.91
C GLY A 21 3.75 4.62 6.29
N PHE A 22 4.01 4.47 4.99
CA PHE A 22 5.04 5.24 4.30
C PHE A 22 4.68 6.72 4.09
N VAL A 23 3.38 7.08 4.00
CA VAL A 23 2.96 8.49 3.93
C VAL A 23 3.30 9.23 5.23
N PHE A 24 2.98 8.63 6.38
CA PHE A 24 3.14 9.30 7.68
C PHE A 24 4.51 9.03 8.33
N PHE A 25 5.07 7.84 8.15
CA PHE A 25 6.28 7.37 8.84
C PHE A 25 7.34 6.79 7.87
N PRO A 26 7.74 7.49 6.80
CA PRO A 26 8.65 6.94 5.78
C PRO A 26 10.04 6.56 6.30
N GLY A 27 10.61 7.34 7.22
CA GLY A 27 11.94 7.09 7.80
C GLY A 27 11.99 5.80 8.62
N PRO A 28 11.18 5.68 9.70
CA PRO A 28 11.13 4.48 10.53
C PRO A 28 10.81 3.19 9.75
N LEU A 29 9.91 3.27 8.76
CA LEU A 29 9.59 2.13 7.90
C LEU A 29 10.74 1.76 6.98
N ALA A 30 11.42 2.74 6.38
CA ALA A 30 12.61 2.48 5.56
C ALA A 30 13.74 1.85 6.39
N SER A 31 13.97 2.33 7.62
CA SER A 31 14.98 1.73 8.51
C SER A 31 14.60 0.34 9.04
N LEU A 32 13.32 0.00 9.08
CA LEU A 32 12.85 -1.33 9.46
C LEU A 32 13.03 -2.34 8.32
N LEU A 33 12.77 -1.90 7.08
CA LEU A 33 12.77 -2.74 5.89
C LEU A 33 14.13 -2.80 5.20
N THR A 34 15.02 -1.86 5.50
CA THR A 34 16.34 -1.75 4.92
C THR A 34 17.36 -1.49 6.02
N SER A 35 18.64 -1.74 5.75
CA SER A 35 19.73 -1.43 6.67
C SER A 35 20.15 0.06 6.66
N GLY A 36 19.37 0.94 6.03
CA GLY A 36 19.71 2.36 5.86
C GLY A 36 18.54 3.30 6.18
N GLU A 37 18.86 4.48 6.72
CA GLU A 37 17.88 5.54 6.93
C GLU A 37 18.03 6.63 5.85
N PRO A 38 16.94 7.11 5.25
CA PRO A 38 16.99 8.22 4.30
C PRO A 38 17.41 9.51 5.03
N LEU A 39 18.60 10.00 4.71
CA LEU A 39 19.20 11.15 5.41
C LEU A 39 18.75 12.51 4.88
N THR A 40 18.00 12.55 3.76
CA THR A 40 17.61 13.81 3.11
C THR A 40 16.10 13.99 3.06
N PRO A 41 15.59 15.24 3.21
CA PRO A 41 14.17 15.54 3.04
C PRO A 41 13.61 15.13 1.66
N ALA A 42 14.43 15.19 0.61
CA ALA A 42 14.08 14.76 -0.72
C ALA A 42 13.83 13.24 -0.77
N ALA A 43 14.72 12.43 -0.18
CA ALA A 43 14.54 10.99 -0.10
C ALA A 43 13.29 10.60 0.70
N LEU A 44 13.00 11.31 1.80
CA LEU A 44 11.76 11.09 2.55
C LEU A 44 10.50 11.44 1.74
N THR A 45 10.56 12.46 0.88
CA THR A 45 9.46 12.81 -0.02
C THR A 45 9.25 11.74 -1.09
N ASP A 46 10.34 11.24 -1.68
CA ASP A 46 10.28 10.18 -2.69
C ASP A 46 9.69 8.89 -2.11
N LEU A 47 10.06 8.51 -0.88
CA LEU A 47 9.45 7.37 -0.20
C LEU A 47 7.95 7.53 0.04
N ARG A 48 7.51 8.75 0.42
CA ARG A 48 6.08 9.05 0.59
C ARG A 48 5.31 8.90 -0.71
N ALA A 49 5.89 9.31 -1.84
CA ALA A 49 5.23 9.19 -3.13
C ALA A 49 5.25 7.74 -3.65
N SER A 50 6.45 7.17 -3.75
CA SER A 50 6.71 5.89 -4.40
C SER A 50 6.18 4.71 -3.60
N TYR A 51 6.49 4.61 -2.30
CA TYR A 51 6.00 3.53 -1.46
C TYR A 51 4.68 3.88 -0.78
N GLY A 52 4.52 5.11 -0.32
CA GLY A 52 3.30 5.55 0.35
C GLY A 52 2.11 5.69 -0.60
N GLY A 53 2.14 6.73 -1.43
CA GLY A 53 1.06 7.12 -2.33
C GLY A 53 0.68 6.03 -3.31
N THR A 54 1.67 5.41 -3.97
CA THR A 54 1.41 4.31 -4.92
C THR A 54 0.75 3.12 -4.23
N SER A 55 1.29 2.65 -3.10
CA SER A 55 0.71 1.50 -2.38
C SER A 55 -0.69 1.81 -1.87
N PHE A 56 -0.90 3.01 -1.34
CA PHE A 56 -2.22 3.45 -0.90
C PHE A 56 -3.22 3.46 -2.05
N GLY A 57 -2.84 4.03 -3.20
CA GLY A 57 -3.67 4.06 -4.41
C GLY A 57 -4.01 2.67 -4.93
N ILE A 58 -3.03 1.76 -5.00
CA ILE A 58 -3.25 0.35 -5.35
C ILE A 58 -4.23 -0.30 -4.37
N GLY A 59 -4.04 -0.11 -3.07
CA GLY A 59 -4.90 -0.66 -2.03
C GLY A 59 -6.37 -0.22 -2.18
N LEU A 60 -6.60 1.07 -2.46
CA LEU A 60 -7.93 1.61 -2.74
C LEU A 60 -8.53 1.02 -4.03
N LEU A 61 -7.74 0.89 -5.10
CA LEU A 61 -8.19 0.29 -6.35
C LEU A 61 -8.63 -1.16 -6.17
N LEU A 62 -7.85 -1.96 -5.43
CA LEU A 62 -8.19 -3.35 -5.12
C LEU A 62 -9.46 -3.45 -4.27
N GLY A 63 -9.62 -2.59 -3.27
CA GLY A 63 -10.83 -2.53 -2.45
C GLY A 63 -12.06 -2.15 -3.28
N TYR A 64 -11.91 -1.18 -4.18
CA TYR A 64 -12.95 -0.80 -5.12
C TYR A 64 -13.34 -1.95 -6.08
N ALA A 65 -12.36 -2.68 -6.59
CA ALA A 65 -12.61 -3.87 -7.41
C ALA A 65 -13.35 -4.96 -6.61
N ALA A 66 -13.02 -5.15 -5.33
CA ALA A 66 -13.70 -6.10 -4.45
C ALA A 66 -15.18 -5.73 -4.20
N LEU A 67 -15.52 -4.44 -4.24
CA LEU A 67 -16.92 -3.97 -4.20
C LEU A 67 -17.69 -4.23 -5.51
N ARG A 68 -17.00 -4.54 -6.61
CA ARG A 68 -17.59 -4.84 -7.93
C ARG A 68 -17.26 -6.27 -8.38
N PRO A 69 -17.75 -7.31 -7.67
CA PRO A 69 -17.35 -8.70 -7.87
C PRO A 69 -17.69 -9.27 -9.26
N ARG A 70 -18.58 -8.60 -9.99
CA ARG A 70 -19.03 -8.94 -11.36
C ARG A 70 -17.89 -9.10 -12.37
N TYR A 71 -16.78 -8.41 -12.14
CA TYR A 71 -15.59 -8.43 -13.01
C TYR A 71 -14.48 -9.33 -12.47
N VAL A 72 -14.66 -9.91 -11.28
CA VAL A 72 -13.63 -10.64 -10.52
C VAL A 72 -13.96 -12.13 -10.44
N VAL A 73 -15.25 -12.48 -10.40
CA VAL A 73 -15.74 -13.85 -10.39
C VAL A 73 -16.46 -14.10 -11.70
N LEU A 74 -15.84 -14.86 -12.60
CA LEU A 74 -16.43 -15.41 -13.83
C LEU A 74 -17.25 -16.67 -13.51
#